data_AF-A0A381ZQR1-F1
#
_entry.id   AF-A0A381ZQR1-F1
#
_cell.length_a   1.000
_cell.length_b   1.000
_cell.length_c   1.000
_cell.angle_alpha   90.00
_cell.angle_beta   90.00
_cell.angle_gamma   90.00
#
_symmetry.space_group_name_H-M   'P 1'
#
loop_
_entity.id
_entity.type
_entity.pdbx_description
1 polymer ?
#
loop_
_entity_poly.entity_id
_entity_poly.type
_entity_poly.pdbx_seq_one_letter_code
_entity_poly.pdbx_strand_id
1 'polypeptide(L)'
;MSNWYTIISRDVGKIPEAIQHFETELQSARYEIKIKGSVEKQSAELPGVVENRFHQLQEIEAILEYLNIELRRLRSKFFKKYLENYQRALSSRDVEKYVDGEPDVVDYEKIINEFALLRNKWLAVTKGLDQKQWQLTNIVKLRVAGMEDATI
;
A
#
# COMPACT_ATOMS: atom_id res chain seq x y z
N MET A 1 0.38 -18.31 7.23
CA MET A 1 -0.42 -17.23 6.63
C MET A 1 -0.19 -17.27 5.14
N SER A 2 -1.26 -17.25 4.34
CA SER A 2 -1.12 -17.20 2.89
C SER A 2 -0.64 -15.81 2.50
N ASN A 3 0.55 -15.74 1.92
CA ASN A 3 1.14 -14.50 1.44
C ASN A 3 0.43 -14.10 0.13
N TRP A 4 -0.34 -13.02 0.15
CA TRP A 4 -1.08 -12.47 -1.00
C TRP A 4 -0.17 -12.14 -2.17
N TYR A 5 1.09 -11.76 -1.93
CA TYR A 5 2.07 -11.60 -2.99
C TYR A 5 2.29 -12.92 -3.75
N THR A 6 2.36 -14.05 -3.05
CA THR A 6 2.53 -15.37 -3.69
C THR A 6 1.29 -15.78 -4.49
N ILE A 7 0.10 -15.38 -4.03
CA ILE A 7 -1.16 -15.67 -4.72
C ILE A 7 -1.24 -14.84 -6.01
N ILE A 8 -1.03 -13.52 -5.92
CA ILE A 8 -1.14 -12.61 -7.06
C ILE A 8 -0.04 -12.85 -8.09
N SER A 9 1.17 -13.17 -7.66
CA SER A 9 2.26 -13.50 -8.60
C SER A 9 2.02 -14.77 -9.42
N ARG A 10 1.13 -15.66 -8.94
CA ARG A 10 0.68 -16.84 -9.69
C ARG A 10 -0.57 -16.57 -10.51
N ASP A 11 -1.48 -15.76 -10.00
CA ASP A 11 -2.76 -15.43 -10.62
C ASP A 11 -3.16 -13.98 -10.34
N VAL A 12 -2.93 -13.10 -11.32
CA VAL A 12 -3.33 -11.69 -11.27
C VAL A 12 -4.86 -11.51 -11.23
N GLY A 13 -5.63 -12.55 -11.59
CA GLY A 13 -7.08 -12.55 -11.44
C GLY A 13 -7.55 -12.44 -9.99
N LYS A 14 -6.65 -12.65 -9.01
CA LYS A 14 -6.91 -12.55 -7.57
C LYS A 14 -6.77 -11.15 -6.96
N ILE A 15 -6.51 -10.16 -7.80
CA ILE A 15 -6.38 -8.76 -7.38
C ILE A 15 -7.64 -8.23 -6.66
N PRO A 16 -8.88 -8.45 -7.17
CA PRO A 16 -10.08 -7.93 -6.50
C PRO A 16 -10.25 -8.49 -5.09
N GLU A 17 -10.02 -9.79 -4.89
CA GLU A 17 -10.10 -10.42 -3.57
C GLU A 17 -9.03 -9.89 -2.61
N ALA A 18 -7.81 -9.65 -3.10
CA ALA A 18 -6.74 -9.08 -2.30
C ALA A 18 -7.06 -7.66 -1.83
N ILE A 19 -7.55 -6.79 -2.74
CA ILE A 19 -7.98 -5.44 -2.41
C ILE A 19 -9.09 -5.49 -1.35
N GLN A 20 -10.09 -6.35 -1.52
CA GLN A 20 -11.19 -6.50 -0.56
C GLN A 20 -10.67 -6.94 0.82
N HIS A 21 -9.73 -7.88 0.86
CA HIS A 21 -9.10 -8.34 2.10
C HIS A 21 -8.42 -7.18 2.83
N PHE A 22 -7.55 -6.43 2.15
CA PHE A 22 -6.82 -5.32 2.76
C PHE A 22 -7.74 -4.14 3.12
N GLU A 23 -8.81 -3.85 2.36
CA GLU A 23 -9.79 -2.83 2.73
C GLU A 23 -10.59 -3.23 3.98
N THR A 24 -10.89 -4.53 4.14
CA THR A 24 -11.57 -5.04 5.34
C THR A 24 -10.66 -4.92 6.56
N GLU A 25 -9.42 -5.37 6.45
CA GLU A 25 -8.41 -5.24 7.50
C GLU A 25 -8.13 -3.77 7.85
N LEU A 26 -8.15 -2.88 6.86
CA LEU A 26 -7.96 -1.44 7.04
C LEU A 26 -9.01 -0.84 7.99
N GLN A 27 -10.26 -1.31 7.95
CA GLN A 27 -11.29 -0.83 8.87
C GLN A 27 -10.91 -1.14 10.32
N SER A 28 -10.46 -2.37 10.60
CA SER A 28 -9.98 -2.78 11.91
C SER A 28 -8.75 -1.95 12.34
N ALA A 29 -7.78 -1.79 11.45
CA ALA A 29 -6.55 -1.05 11.72
C ALA A 29 -6.82 0.43 12.08
N ARG A 30 -7.84 1.05 11.48
CA ARG A 30 -8.26 2.43 11.82
C ARG A 30 -8.74 2.57 13.27
N TYR A 31 -9.36 1.53 13.84
CA TYR A 31 -9.79 1.56 15.24
C TYR A 31 -8.61 1.42 16.21
N GLU A 32 -7.53 0.75 15.81
CA GLU A 32 -6.35 0.52 16.63
C GLU A 32 -5.54 1.80 16.88
N ILE A 33 -5.63 2.79 15.97
CA ILE A 33 -4.98 4.10 16.10
C ILE A 33 -5.55 4.91 17.28
N LYS A 34 -6.81 4.69 17.66
CA LYS A 34 -7.45 5.45 18.74
C LYS A 34 -6.85 5.08 20.09
N ILE A 35 -6.65 6.08 20.95
CA ILE A 35 -6.27 5.88 22.35
C ILE A 35 -7.54 5.64 23.16
N LYS A 36 -7.69 4.46 23.78
CA LYS A 36 -8.87 4.10 24.59
C LYS A 36 -8.52 3.19 25.77
N GLY A 37 -9.13 3.41 26.92
CA GLY A 37 -8.90 2.58 28.12
C GLY A 37 -7.53 2.82 28.77
N SER A 38 -6.91 1.77 29.31
CA SER A 38 -5.62 1.86 30.02
C SER A 38 -4.47 2.22 29.08
N VAL A 39 -3.62 3.15 29.53
CA VAL A 39 -2.43 3.61 28.82
C VAL A 39 -1.35 2.54 28.84
N GLU A 40 -1.20 1.87 29.98
CA GLU A 40 -0.21 0.82 30.24
C GLU A 40 -0.45 -0.40 29.33
N LYS A 41 -1.71 -0.88 29.28
CA LYS A 41 -2.09 -1.98 28.41
C LYS A 41 -1.85 -1.65 26.93
N GLN A 42 -2.29 -0.47 26.50
CA GLN A 42 -2.09 -0.03 25.12
C GLN A 42 -0.61 0.12 24.76
N SER A 43 0.22 0.60 25.70
CA SER A 43 1.66 0.76 25.47
C SER A 43 2.36 -0.59 25.33
N ALA A 44 1.92 -1.60 26.09
CA ALA A 44 2.43 -2.97 25.98
C ALA A 44 2.02 -3.67 24.67
N GLU A 45 0.80 -3.45 24.21
CA GLU A 45 0.26 -4.08 22.98
C GLU A 45 0.75 -3.40 21.68
N LEU A 46 1.09 -2.11 21.75
CA LEU A 46 1.40 -1.29 20.57
C LEU A 46 2.51 -1.86 19.67
N PRO A 47 3.64 -2.38 20.17
CA PRO A 47 4.69 -2.94 19.30
C PRO A 47 4.18 -4.08 18.41
N GLY A 48 3.34 -4.97 18.94
CA GLY A 48 2.77 -6.08 18.17
C GLY A 48 1.76 -5.61 17.13
N VAL A 49 0.97 -4.57 17.46
CA VAL A 49 0.06 -3.94 16.49
C VAL A 49 0.85 -3.28 15.36
N VAL A 50 1.91 -2.52 15.69
CA VAL A 50 2.77 -1.86 14.69
C VAL A 50 3.41 -2.89 13.77
N GLU A 51 3.99 -3.95 14.32
CA GLU A 51 4.63 -5.02 13.53
C GLU A 51 3.65 -5.64 12.53
N ASN A 52 2.47 -6.06 13.00
CA ASN A 52 1.46 -6.69 12.15
C ASN A 52 0.98 -5.74 11.03
N ARG A 53 0.66 -4.49 11.36
CA ARG A 53 0.16 -3.52 10.36
C ARG A 53 1.25 -3.07 9.39
N PHE A 54 2.50 -2.98 9.85
CA PHE A 54 3.63 -2.70 8.99
C PHE A 54 3.91 -3.87 8.04
N HIS A 55 3.80 -5.12 8.50
CA HIS A 55 3.92 -6.29 7.63
C HIS A 55 2.89 -6.29 6.50
N GLN A 56 1.62 -5.98 6.80
CA GLN A 56 0.57 -5.85 5.78
C GLN A 56 0.88 -4.73 4.78
N LEU A 57 1.39 -3.58 5.23
CA LEU A 57 1.84 -2.50 4.34
C LEU A 57 2.98 -2.97 3.42
N GLN A 58 3.96 -3.69 3.97
CA GLN A 58 5.10 -4.21 3.18
C GLN A 58 4.64 -5.24 2.13
N GLU A 59 3.65 -6.07 2.46
CA GLU A 59 3.05 -7.00 1.51
C GLU A 59 2.35 -6.26 0.35
N ILE A 60 1.60 -5.20 0.63
CA ILE A 60 0.98 -4.35 -0.40
C ILE A 60 2.05 -3.69 -1.28
N GLU A 61 3.15 -3.20 -0.69
CA GLU A 61 4.27 -2.61 -1.45
C GLU A 61 4.96 -3.65 -2.35
N ALA A 62 5.14 -4.87 -1.88
CA ALA A 62 5.69 -5.96 -2.68
C ALA A 62 4.79 -6.32 -3.88
N ILE A 63 3.48 -6.34 -3.68
CA ILE A 63 2.50 -6.56 -4.76
C ILE A 63 2.56 -5.41 -5.77
N LEU A 64 2.60 -4.16 -5.30
CA LEU A 64 2.68 -2.99 -6.17
C LEU A 64 3.94 -3.01 -7.04
N GLU A 65 5.10 -3.38 -6.50
CA GLU A 65 6.32 -3.50 -7.31
C GLU A 65 6.22 -4.64 -8.33
N TYR A 66 5.63 -5.78 -7.96
CA TYR A 66 5.38 -6.87 -8.91
C TYR A 66 4.51 -6.41 -10.09
N LEU A 67 3.44 -5.66 -9.83
CA LEU A 67 2.59 -5.11 -10.90
C LEU A 67 3.36 -4.14 -11.79
N ASN A 68 4.24 -3.29 -11.23
CA ASN A 68 5.11 -2.42 -12.02
C ASN A 68 6.09 -3.19 -12.90
N ILE A 69 6.64 -4.32 -12.41
CA ILE A 69 7.48 -5.22 -13.21
C ILE A 69 6.69 -5.78 -14.41
N GLU A 70 5.48 -6.28 -14.17
CA GLU A 70 4.63 -6.83 -15.24
C GLU A 70 4.19 -5.75 -16.24
N LEU A 71 3.90 -4.52 -15.81
CA LEU A 71 3.64 -3.39 -16.71
C LEU A 71 4.83 -3.12 -17.63
N ARG A 72 6.06 -3.08 -17.09
CA ARG A 72 7.28 -2.90 -17.91
C ARG A 72 7.44 -4.01 -18.95
N ARG A 73 7.11 -5.25 -18.59
CA ARG A 73 7.11 -6.40 -19.50
C ARG A 73 6.04 -6.25 -20.60
N LEU A 74 4.82 -5.84 -20.24
CA LEU A 74 3.72 -5.62 -21.17
C LEU A 74 4.04 -4.51 -22.17
N ARG A 75 4.52 -3.36 -21.70
CA ARG A 75 4.98 -2.24 -22.54
C ARG A 75 6.07 -2.68 -23.51
N SER A 76 7.05 -3.46 -23.05
CA SER A 76 8.13 -3.99 -23.91
C SER A 76 7.62 -4.91 -25.02
N LYS A 77 6.56 -5.70 -24.77
CA LYS A 77 5.93 -6.57 -25.76
C LYS A 77 5.26 -5.74 -26.86
N PHE A 78 4.48 -4.73 -26.49
CA PHE A 78 3.85 -3.83 -27.47
C PHE A 78 4.86 -2.96 -28.21
N PHE A 79 5.91 -2.51 -27.54
CA PHE A 79 6.98 -1.74 -28.17
C PHE A 79 7.62 -2.51 -29.34
N LYS A 80 8.01 -3.76 -29.13
CA LYS A 80 8.55 -4.63 -30.20
C LYS A 80 7.54 -4.84 -31.32
N LYS A 81 6.27 -5.14 -30.97
CA LYS A 81 5.20 -5.34 -31.95
C LYS A 81 5.03 -4.12 -32.86
N TYR A 82 5.03 -2.92 -32.30
CA TYR A 82 4.87 -1.68 -33.08
C TYR A 82 6.10 -1.33 -33.90
N LEU A 83 7.31 -1.59 -33.37
CA LEU A 83 8.55 -1.37 -34.09
C LEU A 83 8.69 -2.29 -35.31
N GLU A 84 8.29 -3.56 -35.18
CA GLU A 84 8.49 -4.59 -36.21
C GLU A 84 7.40 -4.59 -37.30
N ASN A 85 6.16 -4.20 -36.97
CA ASN A 85 5.01 -4.38 -37.89
C ASN A 85 4.55 -3.11 -38.61
N TYR A 86 5.14 -1.94 -38.31
CA TYR A 86 4.74 -0.71 -38.99
C TYR A 86 5.41 -0.55 -40.36
N GLN A 87 4.59 -0.37 -41.40
CA GLN A 87 5.05 -0.20 -42.78
C GLN A 87 5.88 1.08 -43.02
N ARG A 88 5.75 2.08 -42.14
CA ARG A 88 6.60 3.28 -42.14
C ARG A 88 7.54 3.18 -40.95
N ALA A 89 8.81 3.60 -41.14
CA ALA A 89 9.77 3.72 -40.06
C ALA A 89 9.23 4.69 -39.00
N LEU A 90 8.67 4.16 -37.91
CA LEU A 90 8.30 4.94 -36.74
C LEU A 90 9.58 5.31 -35.99
N SER A 91 9.63 6.53 -35.45
CA SER A 91 10.66 6.85 -34.46
C SER A 91 10.35 6.11 -33.16
N SER A 92 11.38 5.79 -32.35
CA SER A 92 11.18 5.14 -31.05
C SER A 92 10.19 5.91 -30.16
N ARG A 93 10.18 7.25 -30.26
CA ARG A 93 9.28 8.12 -29.50
C ARG A 93 7.82 8.01 -29.94
N ASP A 94 7.57 7.78 -31.23
CA ASP A 94 6.21 7.56 -31.73
C ASP A 94 5.71 6.20 -31.26
N VAL A 95 6.57 5.18 -31.28
CA VAL A 95 6.26 3.84 -30.75
C VAL A 95 5.88 3.90 -29.28
N GLU A 96 6.65 4.61 -28.44
CA GLU A 96 6.33 4.78 -27.01
C GLU A 96 4.92 5.35 -26.79
N LYS A 97 4.52 6.37 -27.56
CA LYS A 97 3.17 6.95 -27.46
C LYS A 97 2.07 5.96 -27.84
N TYR A 98 2.29 5.11 -28.84
CA TYR A 98 1.32 4.07 -29.20
C TYR A 98 1.23 2.99 -28.12
N VAL A 99 2.36 2.59 -27.53
CA VAL A 99 2.39 1.65 -26.40
C VAL A 99 1.62 2.20 -25.20
N ASP A 100 1.85 3.47 -24.86
CA ASP A 100 1.18 4.10 -23.71
C ASP A 100 -0.33 4.30 -23.95
N GLY A 101 -0.77 4.29 -25.22
CA GLY A 101 -2.18 4.32 -25.60
C GLY A 101 -2.83 2.94 -25.76
N GLU A 102 -2.09 1.85 -25.59
CA GLU A 102 -2.63 0.50 -25.73
C GLU A 102 -3.65 0.20 -24.61
N PRO A 103 -4.86 -0.30 -24.93
CA PRO A 103 -5.89 -0.58 -23.93
C PRO A 103 -5.40 -1.47 -22.77
N ASP A 104 -4.66 -2.54 -23.09
CA ASP A 104 -4.12 -3.45 -22.07
C ASP A 104 -3.11 -2.76 -21.14
N VAL A 105 -2.29 -1.84 -21.66
CA VAL A 105 -1.31 -1.08 -20.86
C VAL A 105 -2.05 -0.11 -19.94
N VAL A 106 -3.00 0.64 -20.48
CA VAL A 106 -3.80 1.62 -19.73
C VAL A 106 -4.62 0.93 -18.63
N ASP A 107 -5.23 -0.21 -18.91
CA ASP A 107 -6.00 -0.95 -17.91
C ASP A 107 -5.11 -1.52 -16.81
N TYR A 108 -3.90 -1.98 -17.14
CA TYR A 108 -2.92 -2.42 -16.15
C TYR A 108 -2.41 -1.26 -15.27
N GLU A 109 -2.22 -0.07 -15.83
CA GLU A 109 -1.88 1.14 -15.08
C GLU A 109 -2.98 1.56 -14.10
N LYS A 110 -4.27 1.42 -14.47
CA LYS A 110 -5.38 1.67 -13.54
C LYS A 110 -5.33 0.72 -12.35
N ILE A 111 -5.06 -0.56 -12.57
CA ILE A 111 -4.90 -1.56 -11.50
C ILE A 111 -3.74 -1.20 -10.57
N ILE A 112 -2.59 -0.78 -11.12
CA ILE A 112 -1.45 -0.29 -10.34
C ILE A 112 -1.85 0.91 -9.48
N ASN A 113 -2.61 1.85 -10.05
CA ASN A 113 -3.08 3.03 -9.34
C ASN A 113 -4.02 2.68 -8.17
N GLU A 114 -4.88 1.67 -8.31
CA GLU A 114 -5.72 1.18 -7.21
C GLU A 114 -4.88 0.63 -6.05
N PHE A 115 -3.84 -0.17 -6.35
CA PHE A 115 -2.89 -0.64 -5.33
C PHE A 115 -2.07 0.50 -4.71
N ALA A 116 -1.69 1.50 -5.50
CA ALA A 116 -1.00 2.67 -4.99
C ALA A 116 -1.88 3.46 -3.99
N LEU A 117 -3.17 3.60 -4.29
CA LEU A 117 -4.14 4.20 -3.37
C LEU A 117 -4.30 3.37 -2.09
N LEU A 118 -4.43 2.05 -2.21
CA LEU A 118 -4.51 1.14 -1.07
C LEU A 118 -3.26 1.27 -0.19
N ARG A 119 -2.06 1.25 -0.78
CA ARG A 119 -0.78 1.48 -0.10
C ARG A 119 -0.77 2.79 0.68
N ASN A 120 -1.25 3.87 0.07
CA ASN A 120 -1.31 5.18 0.72
C ASN A 120 -2.26 5.19 1.93
N LYS A 121 -3.39 4.48 1.86
CA LYS A 121 -4.31 4.32 3.01
C LYS A 121 -3.62 3.59 4.17
N TRP A 122 -2.84 2.54 3.88
CA TRP A 122 -2.10 1.80 4.89
C TRP A 122 -0.92 2.59 5.46
N LEU A 123 -0.24 3.39 4.65
CA LEU A 123 0.78 4.33 5.13
C LEU A 123 0.19 5.37 6.11
N ALA A 124 -1.07 5.77 5.93
CA ALA A 124 -1.74 6.64 6.89
C ALA A 124 -2.00 5.94 8.24
N VAL A 125 -2.22 4.61 8.24
CA VAL A 125 -2.38 3.83 9.47
C VAL A 125 -1.09 3.77 10.26
N THR A 126 0.04 3.44 9.61
CA THR A 126 1.33 3.35 10.30
C THR A 126 1.74 4.70 10.89
N LYS A 127 1.56 5.79 10.13
CA LYS A 127 1.74 7.16 10.65
C LYS A 127 0.82 7.46 11.84
N GLY A 128 -0.41 6.97 11.82
CA GLY A 128 -1.35 7.11 12.94
C GLY A 128 -0.88 6.36 14.19
N LEU A 129 -0.32 5.16 14.03
CA LEU A 129 0.25 4.38 15.13
C LEU A 129 1.49 5.05 15.73
N ASP A 130 2.36 5.65 14.90
CA ASP A 130 3.50 6.45 15.38
C ASP A 130 3.02 7.66 16.20
N GLN A 131 1.99 8.36 15.70
CA GLN A 131 1.38 9.47 16.44
C GLN A 131 0.74 8.99 17.76
N LYS A 132 0.12 7.81 17.76
CA LYS A 132 -0.42 7.18 18.97
C LYS A 132 0.69 6.92 19.99
N GLN A 133 1.82 6.35 19.57
CA GLN A 133 2.99 6.13 20.43
C GLN A 133 3.46 7.44 21.09
N TRP A 134 3.57 8.50 20.28
CA TRP A 134 4.02 9.81 20.75
C TRP A 134 3.07 10.38 21.81
N GLN A 135 1.76 10.30 21.57
CA GLN A 135 0.75 10.76 22.51
C GLN A 135 0.73 9.95 23.81
N LEU A 136 0.82 8.62 23.74
CA LEU A 136 0.92 7.77 24.93
C LEU A 136 2.13 8.16 25.79
N THR A 137 3.27 8.42 25.15
CA THR A 137 4.48 8.88 25.83
C THR A 137 4.27 10.21 26.55
N ASN A 138 3.62 11.18 25.89
CA ASN A 138 3.34 12.48 26.48
C ASN A 138 2.36 12.38 27.66
N ILE A 139 1.32 11.55 27.54
CA ILE A 139 0.38 11.29 28.64
C ILE A 139 1.13 10.73 29.85
N VAL A 140 1.99 9.72 29.66
CA VAL A 140 2.80 9.15 30.76
C VAL A 140 3.70 10.21 31.40
N LYS A 141 4.33 11.06 30.60
CA LYS A 141 5.18 12.17 31.12
C LYS A 141 4.38 13.15 31.97
N LEU A 142 3.18 13.55 31.54
CA LEU A 142 2.31 14.44 32.31
C LEU A 142 1.87 13.82 33.63
N ARG A 143 1.52 12.53 33.63
CA ARG A 143 1.16 11.78 34.85
C ARG A 143 2.30 11.73 35.86
N VAL A 144 3.51 11.40 35.40
CA VAL A 144 4.71 11.35 36.26
C VAL A 144 5.06 12.73 36.82
N ALA A 145 4.81 13.81 36.07
CA ALA A 145 5.03 15.18 36.52
C ALA A 145 3.92 15.71 37.46
N GLY A 146 2.83 14.96 37.69
CA GLY A 146 1.69 15.42 38.47
C GLY A 146 0.89 16.54 37.80
N MET A 147 1.01 16.70 36.47
CA MET A 147 0.38 17.76 35.67
C MET A 147 -0.82 17.25 34.87
N GLU A 148 -1.56 16.28 35.41
CA GLU A 148 -2.68 15.62 34.72
C GLU A 148 -3.83 16.59 34.40
N ASP A 149 -4.01 17.64 35.22
CA ASP A 149 -5.06 18.66 35.10
C ASP A 149 -4.55 19.99 34.50
N ALA A 150 -3.44 19.98 33.76
CA ALA A 150 -2.92 21.20 33.15
C ALA A 150 -3.87 21.73 32.04
N THR A 151 -4.62 22.78 32.36
CA THR A 151 -5.41 23.56 31.39
C THR A 151 -4.55 24.66 30.76
N ILE A 152 -4.65 24.81 29.43
CA ILE A 152 -4.05 25.93 28.68
C ILE A 152 -4.90 27.18 28.87
#